data_AF-A0A533SGU2-F1
#
_entry.id   AF-A0A533SGU2-F1
#
_cell.length_a   1.000
_cell.length_b   1.000
_cell.length_c   1.000
_cell.angle_alpha   90.00
_cell.angle_beta   90.00
_cell.angle_gamma   90.00
#
_symmetry.space_group_name_H-M   'P 1'
#
loop_
_entity.id
_entity.type
_entity.pdbx_description
1 polymer ?
#
loop_
_entity_poly.entity_id
_entity_poly.type
_entity_poly.pdbx_seq_one_letter_code
_entity_poly.pdbx_strand_id
1 'polypeptide(L)'
;MLPDFRVRQRDYLLEIARALTEELDLNALLNRILSVSVEMLAGQAGLIALRTEAGGWKVQVSQGIPPAFLRLLTPYLSQIPENEQPERFEVPEINRILKELTRSASLGLLSGVGLPLA
;
A
#
# COMPACT_ATOMS: atom_id res chain seq x y z
N MET A 1 25.64 19.43 0.80
CA MET A 1 25.82 17.99 1.04
C MET A 1 24.44 17.44 1.38
N LEU A 2 23.81 16.67 0.49
CA LEU A 2 22.52 16.04 0.80
C LEU A 2 22.71 15.03 1.93
N PRO A 3 21.80 14.90 2.89
CA PRO A 3 21.84 13.80 3.87
C PRO A 3 21.90 12.49 3.09
N ASP A 4 22.86 11.64 3.45
CA ASP A 4 23.07 10.34 2.83
C ASP A 4 21.74 9.57 2.81
N PHE A 5 21.30 9.11 1.64
CA PHE A 5 19.99 8.47 1.43
C PHE A 5 19.68 7.38 2.47
N ARG A 6 20.74 6.69 2.91
CA ARG A 6 20.70 5.63 3.94
C ARG A 6 20.32 6.13 5.33
N VAL A 7 20.74 7.35 5.70
CA VAL A 7 20.39 7.96 7.00
C VAL A 7 18.90 8.29 7.02
N ARG A 8 18.40 8.90 5.94
CA ARG A 8 16.97 9.22 5.82
C ARG A 8 16.10 7.97 5.83
N GLN A 9 16.51 6.91 5.15
CA GLN A 9 15.81 5.62 5.20
C GLN A 9 15.73 5.05 6.62
N ARG A 10 16.83 5.12 7.39
CA ARG A 10 16.84 4.68 8.79
C ARG A 10 15.88 5.52 9.64
N ASP A 11 15.87 6.82 9.46
CA ASP A 11 15.04 7.72 10.25
C ASP A 11 13.54 7.49 9.95
N TYR A 12 13.16 7.23 8.69
CA TYR A 12 11.79 6.81 8.35
C TYR A 12 11.40 5.46 8.97
N LEU A 13 12.31 4.48 8.98
CA LEU A 13 12.04 3.19 9.64
C LEU A 13 11.85 3.34 11.16
N LEU A 14 12.61 4.23 11.80
CA LEU A 14 12.44 4.54 13.23
C LEU A 14 11.12 5.25 13.50
N GLU A 15 10.70 6.16 12.62
CA GLU A 15 9.39 6.82 12.74
C GLU A 15 8.24 5.81 12.63
N ILE A 16 8.33 4.87 11.69
CA ILE A 16 7.35 3.78 11.53
C ILE A 16 7.32 2.90 12.79
N ALA A 17 8.48 2.47 13.28
CA ALA A 17 8.59 1.64 14.48
C ALA A 17 7.98 2.32 15.71
N ARG A 18 8.16 3.63 15.85
CA ARG A 18 7.59 4.42 16.94
C ARG A 18 6.07 4.57 16.82
N ALA A 19 5.59 4.87 15.61
CA ALA A 19 4.15 4.97 15.36
C ALA A 19 3.42 3.67 15.71
N LEU A 20 4.00 2.50 15.37
CA LEU A 20 3.45 1.18 15.69
C LEU A 20 3.26 0.96 17.21
N THR A 21 4.08 1.58 18.05
CA THR A 21 4.02 1.42 19.51
C THR A 21 3.18 2.46 20.24
N GLU A 22 2.94 3.62 19.62
CA GLU A 22 2.26 4.76 20.26
C GLU A 22 0.80 4.90 19.83
N GLU A 23 0.42 4.35 18.67
CA GLU A 23 -0.89 4.60 18.05
C GLU A 23 -1.84 3.41 18.25
N LEU A 24 -2.88 3.61 19.07
CA LEU A 24 -3.94 2.61 19.29
C LEU A 24 -4.99 2.62 18.16
N ASP A 25 -5.06 3.68 17.36
CA ASP A 25 -5.95 3.77 16.21
C ASP A 25 -5.23 3.23 14.95
N LEU A 26 -5.67 2.06 14.50
CA LEU A 26 -5.14 1.41 13.31
C LEU A 26 -5.22 2.30 12.06
N ASN A 27 -6.27 3.10 11.88
CA ASN A 27 -6.38 3.97 10.72
C ASN A 27 -5.40 5.14 10.80
N ALA A 28 -5.22 5.75 11.98
CA ALA A 28 -4.26 6.83 12.17
C ALA A 28 -2.83 6.33 11.91
N LEU A 29 -2.51 5.15 12.44
CA LEU A 29 -1.24 4.46 12.26
C LEU A 29 -0.95 4.21 10.78
N LEU A 30 -1.87 3.55 10.08
CA LEU A 30 -1.69 3.18 8.69
C LEU A 30 -1.60 4.41 7.77
N ASN A 31 -2.36 5.47 8.04
CA ASN A 31 -2.22 6.73 7.32
C ASN A 31 -0.81 7.32 7.48
N ARG A 32 -0.27 7.27 8.70
CA ARG A 32 1.08 7.79 8.97
C ARG A 32 2.16 6.96 8.28
N ILE A 33 2.07 5.63 8.37
CA ILE A 33 2.97 4.72 7.64
C ILE A 33 2.91 4.97 6.14
N LEU A 34 1.71 5.11 5.57
CA LEU A 34 1.52 5.37 4.15
C LEU A 34 2.15 6.70 3.73
N SER A 35 1.95 7.77 4.51
CA SER A 35 2.54 9.09 4.24
C SER A 35 4.06 9.03 4.22
N VAL A 36 4.66 8.42 5.24
CA VAL A 36 6.12 8.23 5.31
C VAL A 36 6.63 7.39 4.14
N SER A 37 5.92 6.33 3.78
CA SER A 37 6.32 5.43 2.68
C SER A 37 6.26 6.11 1.31
N VAL A 38 5.21 6.89 1.05
CA VAL A 38 5.06 7.63 -0.21
C VAL A 38 6.19 8.66 -0.35
N GLU A 39 6.52 9.37 0.73
CA GLU A 39 7.63 10.33 0.72
C GLU A 39 8.98 9.63 0.53
N MET A 40 9.24 8.56 1.29
CA MET A 40 10.49 7.80 1.22
C MET A 40 10.77 7.24 -0.18
N LEU A 41 9.73 6.77 -0.87
CA LEU A 41 9.83 6.20 -2.21
C LEU A 41 9.73 7.25 -3.33
N ALA A 42 9.62 8.54 -2.98
CA ALA A 42 9.32 9.62 -3.93
C ALA A 42 8.08 9.32 -4.80
N GLY A 43 7.09 8.63 -4.23
CA GLY A 43 5.83 8.28 -4.87
C GLY A 43 4.87 9.46 -4.94
N GLN A 44 3.92 9.42 -5.88
CA GLN A 44 2.87 10.43 -6.03
C GLN A 44 1.56 10.03 -5.33
N ALA A 45 1.36 8.73 -5.13
CA ALA A 45 0.16 8.16 -4.54
C ALA A 45 0.47 6.77 -3.96
N GLY A 46 -0.37 6.32 -3.03
CA GLY A 46 -0.27 4.98 -2.45
C GLY A 46 -1.55 4.59 -1.72
N LEU A 47 -1.67 3.29 -1.41
CA LEU A 47 -2.74 2.76 -0.58
C LEU A 47 -2.23 1.61 0.26
N ILE A 48 -2.91 1.35 1.37
CA ILE A 48 -2.75 0.12 2.15
C ILE A 48 -4.09 -0.60 2.16
N ALA A 49 -4.08 -1.84 1.70
CA ALA A 49 -5.22 -2.75 1.80
C ALA A 49 -4.92 -3.83 2.83
N LEU A 50 -5.93 -4.18 3.61
CA LEU A 50 -5.88 -5.26 4.59
C LEU A 50 -6.79 -6.39 4.16
N ARG A 51 -6.42 -7.62 4.53
CA ARG A 51 -7.30 -8.77 4.37
C ARG A 51 -8.49 -8.64 5.32
N THR A 52 -9.66 -9.06 4.86
CA THR A 52 -10.87 -9.09 5.69
C THR A 52 -11.13 -10.49 6.23
N GLU A 53 -11.81 -10.60 7.38
CA GLU A 53 -12.18 -11.90 7.96
C GLU A 53 -13.08 -12.76 7.04
N ALA A 54 -13.77 -12.12 6.09
CA ALA A 54 -14.71 -12.77 5.19
C ALA A 54 -14.09 -13.23 3.86
N GLY A 55 -12.78 -13.04 3.67
CA GLY A 55 -12.16 -13.22 2.36
C GLY A 55 -11.76 -11.90 1.69
N GLY A 56 -10.64 -11.92 0.96
CA GLY A 56 -10.26 -10.85 0.05
C GLY A 56 -9.74 -9.58 0.74
N TRP A 57 -9.43 -8.57 -0.08
CA TRP A 57 -8.73 -7.38 0.36
C TRP A 57 -9.62 -6.13 0.34
N LYS A 58 -9.49 -5.29 1.37
CA LYS A 58 -10.17 -4.00 1.49
C LYS A 58 -9.14 -2.89 1.69
N VAL A 59 -9.28 -1.82 0.90
CA VAL A 59 -8.47 -0.61 1.10
C VAL A 59 -8.84 0.02 2.44
N GLN A 60 -7.87 0.15 3.33
CA GLN A 60 -8.05 0.75 4.65
C GLN A 60 -7.67 2.23 4.64
N VAL A 61 -6.56 2.58 3.99
CA VAL A 61 -6.10 3.96 3.82
C VAL A 61 -5.54 4.19 2.42
N SER A 62 -5.61 5.43 1.94
CA SER A 62 -5.11 5.82 0.62
C SER A 62 -4.70 7.28 0.60
N GLN A 63 -3.65 7.61 -0.15
CA GLN A 63 -3.12 8.96 -0.31
C GLN A 63 -2.85 9.25 -1.78
N GLY A 64 -3.23 10.44 -2.25
CA GLY A 64 -2.98 10.86 -3.64
C GLY A 64 -3.81 10.12 -4.70
N ILE A 65 -4.75 9.27 -4.30
CA ILE A 65 -5.62 8.50 -5.21
C ILE A 65 -7.03 9.11 -5.22
N PRO A 66 -7.59 9.46 -6.40
CA PRO A 66 -8.96 9.95 -6.50
C PRO A 66 -9.99 8.92 -5.99
N PRO A 67 -11.02 9.33 -5.23
CA PRO A 67 -12.03 8.42 -4.70
C PRO A 67 -12.78 7.61 -5.76
N ALA A 68 -12.96 8.16 -6.96
CA ALA A 68 -13.57 7.46 -8.08
C ALA A 68 -12.73 6.24 -8.51
N PHE A 69 -11.40 6.34 -8.47
CA PHE A 69 -10.50 5.25 -8.81
C PHE A 69 -10.49 4.16 -7.73
N LEU A 70 -10.55 4.55 -6.45
CA LEU A 70 -10.69 3.58 -5.35
C LEU A 70 -11.96 2.73 -5.49
N ARG A 71 -13.08 3.33 -5.90
CA ARG A 71 -14.33 2.60 -6.17
C ARG A 71 -14.20 1.61 -7.33
N LEU A 72 -13.39 1.92 -8.34
CA LEU A 72 -13.10 1.00 -9.43
C LEU A 72 -12.18 -0.15 -9.00
N LEU A 73 -11.20 0.12 -8.13
CA LEU A 73 -10.27 -0.88 -7.60
C LEU A 73 -10.91 -1.88 -6.63
N THR A 74 -11.85 -1.41 -5.81
CA THR A 74 -12.42 -2.18 -4.68
C THR A 74 -12.96 -3.55 -5.11
N PRO A 75 -13.77 -3.70 -6.18
CA PRO A 75 -14.29 -5.00 -6.59
C PRO A 75 -13.19 -5.98 -7.00
N TYR A 76 -12.10 -5.50 -7.60
CA TYR A 76 -10.99 -6.36 -8.00
C TYR A 76 -10.22 -6.88 -6.79
N LEU A 77 -9.97 -6.02 -5.80
CA LEU A 77 -9.29 -6.40 -4.55
C LEU A 77 -10.11 -7.38 -3.70
N SER A 78 -11.43 -7.22 -3.66
CA SER A 78 -12.32 -8.13 -2.94
C SER A 78 -12.46 -9.51 -3.60
N GLN A 79 -12.12 -9.63 -4.88
CA GLN A 79 -12.17 -10.90 -5.62
C GLN A 79 -10.85 -11.69 -5.58
N ILE A 80 -9.79 -11.14 -4.99
CA ILE A 80 -8.51 -11.82 -4.89
C ILE A 80 -8.66 -12.97 -3.88
N PRO A 81 -8.50 -14.24 -4.32
CA PRO A 81 -8.69 -15.39 -3.46
C PRO A 81 -7.62 -15.43 -2.37
N GLU A 82 -8.03 -15.85 -1.19
CA GLU A 82 -7.15 -16.10 -0.08
C GLU A 82 -6.32 -17.36 -0.33
N ASN A 83 -5.02 -17.20 -0.59
CA ASN A 83 -4.11 -18.32 -0.79
C ASN A 83 -3.11 -18.40 0.38
N GLU A 84 -2.75 -19.63 0.77
CA GLU A 84 -1.77 -19.90 1.83
C GLU A 84 -0.34 -19.47 1.47
N GLN A 85 -0.09 -19.04 0.22
CA GLN A 85 1.20 -18.52 -0.27
C GLN A 85 1.02 -17.15 -0.95
N PRO A 86 0.84 -16.07 -0.15
CA PRO A 86 0.58 -14.72 -0.67
C PRO A 86 1.65 -14.23 -1.65
N GLU A 87 2.91 -14.57 -1.37
CA GLU A 87 4.07 -14.17 -2.18
C GLU A 87 4.06 -14.76 -3.60
N ARG A 88 3.52 -15.96 -3.78
CA ARG A 88 3.53 -16.66 -5.08
C ARG A 88 2.35 -16.32 -5.97
N PHE A 89 1.21 -15.96 -5.39
CA PHE A 89 -0.04 -15.84 -6.16
C PHE A 89 -0.73 -14.49 -5.99
N GLU A 90 -0.73 -13.90 -4.79
CA GLU A 90 -1.47 -12.66 -4.53
C GLU A 90 -0.69 -11.44 -5.03
N VAL A 91 0.62 -11.36 -4.75
CA VAL A 91 1.45 -10.23 -5.18
C VAL A 91 1.54 -10.09 -6.71
N PRO A 92 1.74 -11.15 -7.51
CA PRO A 92 1.75 -11.04 -8.97
C PRO A 92 0.39 -10.63 -9.55
N GLU A 93 -0.72 -11.13 -8.98
CA GLU A 93 -2.08 -10.84 -9.48
C GLU A 93 -2.52 -9.41 -9.15
N ILE A 94 -2.21 -8.91 -7.96
CA ILE A 94 -2.38 -7.49 -7.60
C ILE A 94 -1.61 -6.61 -8.59
N ASN A 95 -0.37 -6.96 -8.89
CA ASN A 95 0.45 -6.22 -9.85
C ASN A 95 -0.12 -6.28 -11.28
N ARG A 96 -0.74 -7.39 -11.68
CA ARG A 96 -1.41 -7.51 -12.99
C ARG A 96 -2.61 -6.57 -13.08
N ILE A 97 -3.50 -6.63 -12.09
CA ILE A 97 -4.70 -5.79 -12.01
C ILE A 97 -4.32 -4.30 -11.99
N LEU A 98 -3.32 -3.93 -11.17
CA LEU A 98 -2.81 -2.55 -11.13
C LEU A 98 -2.25 -2.11 -12.47
N LYS A 99 -1.47 -2.95 -13.18
CA LYS A 99 -0.94 -2.63 -14.51
C LYS A 99 -2.05 -2.43 -15.55
N GLU A 100 -3.09 -3.26 -15.52
CA GLU A 100 -4.24 -3.13 -16.42
C GLU A 100 -5.04 -1.85 -16.16
N LEU A 101 -5.28 -1.51 -14.90
CA LEU A 101 -5.96 -0.27 -14.51
C LEU A 101 -5.12 0.98 -14.81
N THR A 102 -3.79 0.90 -14.67
CA THR A 102 -2.87 1.99 -15.01
C THR A 102 -2.84 2.22 -16.52
N ARG A 103 -2.89 1.14 -17.33
CA ARG A 103 -2.96 1.23 -18.80
C ARG A 103 -4.26 1.85 -19.28
N SER A 104 -5.40 1.56 -18.65
CA SER A 104 -6.70 2.11 -19.04
C SER A 104 -6.93 3.54 -18.51
N ALA A 105 -6.36 3.89 -17.36
CA ALA A 105 -6.58 5.18 -16.71
C ALA A 105 -5.61 6.30 -17.13
N SER A 106 -4.54 6.01 -17.89
CA SER A 106 -3.54 7.02 -18.33
C SER A 106 -2.88 7.82 -17.18
N LEU A 107 -2.88 7.27 -15.97
CA LEU A 107 -2.25 7.86 -14.79
C LEU A 107 -0.93 7.13 -14.57
N GLY A 108 0.16 7.88 -14.34
CA GLY A 108 1.53 7.36 -14.31
C GLY A 108 1.77 6.18 -13.34
N LEU A 109 2.88 5.48 -13.58
CA LEU A 109 3.36 4.26 -12.92
C LEU A 109 2.90 4.09 -11.46
N LEU A 110 1.86 3.27 -11.24
CA LEU A 110 1.52 2.75 -9.93
C LEU A 110 2.35 1.49 -9.66
N SER A 111 3.34 1.56 -8.76
CA SER A 111 4.04 0.39 -8.23
C SER A 111 3.44 -0.02 -6.90
N GLY A 112 2.87 -1.23 -6.82
CA GLY A 112 2.38 -1.83 -5.59
C GLY A 112 3.42 -2.77 -4.98
N VAL A 113 3.59 -2.71 -3.66
CA VAL A 113 4.40 -3.68 -2.90
C VAL A 113 3.47 -4.38 -1.92
N GLY A 114 3.29 -5.70 -2.08
CA GLY A 114 2.58 -6.52 -1.11
C GLY A 114 3.54 -6.97 -0.03
N LEU A 115 3.23 -6.66 1.23
CA LEU A 115 3.97 -7.16 2.39
C LEU A 115 3.20 -8.34 3.01
N PRO A 116 3.70 -9.58 2.92
CA PRO A 116 3.14 -10.68 3.69
C PRO A 116 3.44 -10.43 5.18
N LEU A 117 2.40 -10.49 6.02
CA LEU A 117 2.59 -10.63 7.46
C LEU A 117 2.65 -12.13 7.74
N ALA A 118 3.86 -12.68 7.76
CA ALA A 118 4.15 -14.03 8.22
C ALA A 118 4.30 -14.06 9.75
#